data_AF-A0A543P112-F1
#
_entry.id   AF-A0A543P112-F1
#
_cell.length_a   1.000
_cell.length_b   1.000
_cell.length_c   1.000
_cell.angle_alpha   90.00
_cell.angle_beta   90.00
_cell.angle_gamma   90.00
#
_symmetry.space_group_name_H-M   'P 1'
#
loop_
_entity.id
_entity.type
_entity.pdbx_description
1 polymer ?
#
loop_
_entity_poly.entity_id
_entity_poly.type
_entity_poly.pdbx_seq_one_letter_code
_entity_poly.pdbx_strand_id
1 'polypeptide(L)'
;MPVVTDLRHHGDVELAPGLADLAVNVRAGTGPAWLRTVLHEAIDDSAAYPDAGPARAAVAAAHGRDPAEVLLTAGAAEAFTLLARALRPRRAVVVHPSFTEPEVALRAAAHPATRLLLRPEEGYRLDPAAVPEDADDRRALLAALPPGVEPVGEPRSSFVLLRVPDGGRVPEALRDRGWAVRRADTFPGLSRDHLRVAVRDPETSRAFTAALAGILYGGPAAEETH
;
A
#
# COMPACT_ATOMS: atom_id res chain seq x y z
N MET A 1 -22.51 24.69 13.92
CA MET A 1 -21.29 24.90 13.12
C MET A 1 -20.58 23.56 13.03
N PRO A 2 -20.19 23.07 11.84
CA PRO A 2 -19.35 21.87 11.78
C PRO A 2 -18.04 22.17 12.51
N VAL A 3 -17.64 21.28 13.42
CA VAL A 3 -16.33 21.39 14.10
C VAL A 3 -15.25 21.26 13.02
N VAL A 4 -14.50 22.32 12.78
CA VAL A 4 -13.34 22.29 11.89
C VAL A 4 -12.21 21.61 12.64
N THR A 5 -11.83 20.40 12.21
CA THR A 5 -10.62 19.73 12.73
C THR A 5 -9.39 20.42 12.16
N ASP A 6 -8.55 21.01 13.00
CA ASP A 6 -7.22 21.44 12.59
C ASP A 6 -6.32 20.20 12.44
N LEU A 7 -6.01 19.85 11.20
CA LEU A 7 -5.19 18.68 10.87
C LEU A 7 -3.69 18.94 11.01
N ARG A 8 -3.28 20.22 11.11
CA ARG A 8 -1.87 20.63 11.25
C ARG A 8 -1.48 20.92 12.68
N HIS A 9 -2.42 20.79 13.61
CA HIS A 9 -2.15 20.86 15.04
C HIS A 9 -1.49 19.55 15.48
N HIS A 10 -0.18 19.59 15.69
CA HIS A 10 0.63 18.46 16.12
C HIS A 10 1.19 18.74 17.52
N GLY A 11 1.63 17.70 18.25
CA GLY A 11 2.02 17.84 19.66
C GLY A 11 3.22 18.76 19.92
N ASP A 12 4.04 19.05 18.90
CA ASP A 12 5.16 19.98 18.99
C ASP A 12 4.72 21.44 19.24
N VAL A 13 3.51 21.80 18.82
CA VAL A 13 2.96 23.15 19.07
C VAL A 13 2.61 23.38 20.55
N GLU A 14 2.49 22.32 21.34
CA GLU A 14 2.21 22.37 22.78
C GLU A 14 3.47 22.60 23.63
N LEU A 15 4.66 22.60 23.00
CA LEU A 15 5.93 22.71 23.72
C LEU A 15 6.20 24.15 24.16
N ALA A 16 6.58 24.30 25.44
CA ALA A 16 7.04 25.55 26.02
C ALA A 16 8.18 25.31 27.02
N PRO A 17 9.06 26.30 27.27
CA PRO A 17 10.13 26.18 28.25
C PRO A 17 9.61 25.80 29.64
N GLY A 18 10.28 24.83 30.28
CA GLY A 18 9.93 24.37 31.63
C GLY A 18 8.87 23.28 31.70
N LEU A 19 8.30 22.85 30.56
CA LEU A 19 7.38 21.71 30.51
C LEU A 19 8.12 20.39 30.39
N ALA A 20 7.55 19.33 30.97
CA ALA A 20 7.94 17.97 30.65
C ALA A 20 7.27 17.56 29.33
N ASP A 21 8.07 17.23 28.31
CA ASP A 21 7.57 16.82 27.01
C ASP A 21 6.98 15.41 27.07
N LEU A 22 5.64 15.35 26.95
CA LEU A 22 4.85 14.14 26.75
C LEU A 22 3.97 14.25 25.51
N ALA A 23 4.18 15.30 24.71
CA ALA A 23 3.32 15.64 23.57
C ALA A 23 3.85 15.03 22.27
N VAL A 24 5.16 14.81 22.19
CA VAL A 24 5.80 14.12 21.06
C VAL A 24 6.59 12.90 21.52
N ASN A 25 6.72 11.91 20.66
CA ASN A 25 7.48 10.69 20.93
C ASN A 25 8.99 10.90 20.71
N VAL A 26 9.56 11.95 21.32
CA VAL A 26 10.99 12.29 21.21
C VAL A 26 11.69 11.95 22.52
N ARG A 27 12.78 11.19 22.44
CA ARG A 27 13.61 10.88 23.59
C ARG A 27 14.76 11.88 23.70
N ALA A 28 14.58 12.91 24.52
CA ALA A 28 15.60 13.93 24.74
C ALA A 28 16.85 13.36 25.43
N GLY A 29 18.04 13.81 25.02
CA GLY A 29 19.30 13.50 25.70
C GLY A 29 19.84 12.06 25.50
N THR A 30 19.24 11.24 24.65
CA THR A 30 19.60 9.81 24.50
C THR A 30 20.21 9.43 23.15
N GLY A 31 20.73 10.41 22.40
CA GLY A 31 21.48 10.12 21.18
C GLY A 31 22.75 9.32 21.50
N PRO A 32 23.05 8.21 20.80
CA PRO A 32 24.29 7.47 21.00
C PRO A 32 25.51 8.38 20.76
N ALA A 33 26.54 8.27 21.59
CA ALA A 33 27.74 9.11 21.47
C ALA A 33 28.39 9.02 20.07
N TRP A 34 28.42 7.82 19.50
CA TRP A 34 28.95 7.59 18.15
C TRP A 34 28.21 8.40 17.07
N LEU A 35 26.89 8.62 17.22
CA LEU A 35 26.10 9.36 16.23
C LEU A 35 26.48 10.85 16.26
N ARG A 36 26.77 11.38 17.46
CA ARG A 36 27.24 12.77 17.58
C ARG A 36 28.57 12.96 16.85
N THR A 37 29.50 12.02 17.00
CA THR A 37 30.79 12.04 16.29
C THR A 37 30.57 12.05 14.77
N VAL A 38 29.77 11.11 14.25
CA VAL A 38 29.46 11.03 12.81
C VAL A 38 28.83 12.31 12.28
N LEU A 39 27.91 12.93 13.04
CA LEU A 39 27.28 14.19 12.64
C LEU A 39 28.27 15.35 12.61
N HIS A 40 29.23 15.40 13.54
CA HIS A 40 30.28 16.42 13.54
C HIS A 40 31.21 16.25 12.34
N GLU A 41 31.66 15.02 12.06
CA GLU A 41 32.50 14.73 10.89
C GLU A 41 31.78 15.08 9.57
N ALA A 42 30.48 14.77 9.47
CA ALA A 42 29.69 15.12 8.28
C ALA A 42 29.52 16.63 8.06
N ILE A 43 29.59 17.45 9.11
CA ILE A 43 29.57 18.92 8.99
C ILE A 43 30.87 19.41 8.36
N ASP A 44 32.01 18.84 8.76
CA ASP A 44 33.31 19.23 8.21
C ASP A 44 33.41 18.90 6.71
N ASP A 45 32.75 17.82 6.27
CA ASP A 45 32.69 17.39 4.86
C ASP A 45 31.57 18.06 4.04
N SER A 46 30.80 19.00 4.61
CA SER A 46 29.61 19.60 3.98
C SER A 46 29.88 20.54 2.79
N ALA A 47 31.15 20.80 2.46
CA ALA A 47 31.53 21.64 1.32
C ALA A 47 31.23 20.99 -0.05
N ALA A 48 31.08 19.66 -0.08
CA ALA A 48 30.72 18.93 -1.30
C ALA A 48 29.20 18.79 -1.46
N TYR A 49 28.73 18.63 -2.69
CA TYR A 49 27.33 18.31 -2.94
C TYR A 49 27.02 16.91 -2.37
N PRO A 50 25.91 16.74 -1.62
CA PRO A 50 25.64 15.48 -0.93
C PRO A 50 25.34 14.33 -1.90
N ASP A 51 25.87 13.14 -1.60
CA ASP A 51 25.51 11.88 -2.26
C ASP A 51 24.67 11.00 -1.34
N ALA A 52 23.46 10.66 -1.78
CA ALA A 52 22.53 9.80 -1.06
C ALA A 52 22.76 8.30 -1.31
N GLY A 53 23.63 7.92 -2.26
CA GLY A 53 23.91 6.55 -2.66
C GLY A 53 24.28 5.63 -1.49
N PRO A 54 25.29 5.98 -0.66
CA PRO A 54 25.69 5.18 0.49
C PRO A 54 24.56 4.98 1.51
N ALA A 55 23.81 6.04 1.83
CA ALA A 55 22.69 5.96 2.75
C ALA A 55 21.56 5.08 2.20
N ARG A 56 21.26 5.18 0.90
CA ARG A 56 20.26 4.35 0.23
C ARG A 56 20.66 2.87 0.25
N ALA A 57 21.92 2.56 -0.04
CA ALA A 57 22.44 1.20 0.00
C ALA A 57 22.39 0.60 1.42
N ALA A 58 22.73 1.40 2.44
CA ALA A 58 22.66 0.96 3.84
C ALA A 58 21.22 0.63 4.27
N VAL A 59 20.24 1.48 3.92
CA VAL A 59 18.82 1.22 4.20
C VAL A 59 18.34 -0.01 3.43
N ALA A 60 18.70 -0.14 2.15
CA ALA A 60 18.35 -1.30 1.33
C ALA A 60 18.86 -2.61 1.94
N ALA A 61 20.12 -2.64 2.37
CA ALA A 61 20.72 -3.78 3.06
C ALA A 61 20.01 -4.10 4.38
N ALA A 62 19.71 -3.10 5.20
CA ALA A 62 19.01 -3.28 6.48
C ALA A 62 17.60 -3.88 6.32
N HIS A 63 16.93 -3.61 5.20
CA HIS A 63 15.59 -4.13 4.90
C HIS A 63 15.56 -5.33 3.93
N GLY A 64 16.72 -5.80 3.45
CA GLY A 64 16.82 -6.89 2.48
C GLY A 64 16.15 -6.56 1.13
N ARG A 65 16.32 -5.33 0.65
CA ARG A 65 15.70 -4.80 -0.59
C ARG A 65 16.74 -4.37 -1.61
N ASP A 66 16.31 -4.27 -2.86
CA ASP A 66 17.14 -3.66 -3.90
C ASP A 66 17.22 -2.14 -3.66
N PRO A 67 18.40 -1.49 -3.79
CA PRO A 67 18.51 -0.04 -3.65
C PRO A 67 17.56 0.75 -4.57
N ALA A 68 17.17 0.22 -5.73
CA ALA A 68 16.17 0.83 -6.61
C ALA A 68 14.76 0.85 -6.02
N GLU A 69 14.47 0.03 -5.00
CA GLU A 69 13.21 0.01 -4.25
C GLU A 69 13.22 0.99 -3.06
N VAL A 70 14.32 1.73 -2.83
CA VAL A 70 14.49 2.60 -1.66
C VAL A 70 14.51 4.08 -2.07
N LEU A 71 13.56 4.83 -1.52
CA LEU A 71 13.54 6.29 -1.57
C LEU A 71 13.77 6.85 -0.16
N LEU A 72 14.85 7.61 0.01
CA LEU A 72 15.10 8.34 1.25
C LEU A 72 14.23 9.60 1.26
N THR A 73 13.60 9.88 2.40
CA THR A 73 12.76 11.05 2.61
C THR A 73 13.17 11.78 3.89
N ALA A 74 12.84 13.06 3.99
CA ALA A 74 12.91 13.90 5.18
C ALA A 74 11.80 13.54 6.18
N GLY A 75 11.74 12.26 6.57
CA GLY A 75 10.73 11.71 7.47
C GLY A 75 9.45 11.22 6.77
N ALA A 76 8.51 10.71 7.57
CA ALA A 76 7.28 10.08 7.08
C ALA A 76 6.29 11.08 6.46
N ALA A 77 6.24 12.33 6.95
CA ALA A 77 5.36 13.37 6.42
C ALA A 77 5.67 13.71 4.96
N GLU A 78 6.95 13.76 4.58
CA GLU A 78 7.34 13.94 3.17
C GLU A 78 6.91 12.74 2.32
N ALA A 79 7.07 11.51 2.83
CA ALA A 79 6.64 10.32 2.10
C ALA A 79 5.15 10.36 1.74
N PHE A 80 4.27 10.77 2.67
CA PHE A 80 2.84 10.94 2.37
C PHE A 80 2.60 12.03 1.31
N THR A 81 3.35 13.13 1.36
CA THR A 81 3.27 14.20 0.36
C THR A 81 3.66 13.70 -1.03
N LEU A 82 4.75 12.94 -1.14
CA LEU A 82 5.20 12.36 -2.41
C LEU A 82 4.19 11.34 -2.95
N LEU A 83 3.66 10.46 -2.08
CA LEU A 83 2.62 9.50 -2.47
C LEU A 83 1.36 10.19 -2.96
N ALA A 84 0.86 11.22 -2.26
CA ALA A 84 -0.33 11.96 -2.67
C ALA A 84 -0.14 12.66 -4.03
N ARG A 85 1.08 13.12 -4.35
CA ARG A 85 1.40 13.75 -5.63
C ARG A 85 1.59 12.75 -6.77
N ALA A 86 2.20 11.60 -6.49
CA ALA A 86 2.50 10.58 -7.48
C ALA A 86 1.28 9.73 -7.84
N LEU A 87 0.37 9.53 -6.89
CA LEU A 87 -0.81 8.67 -7.08
C LEU A 87 -2.04 9.48 -7.52
N ARG A 88 -2.92 8.80 -8.26
CA ARG A 88 -4.27 9.27 -8.61
C ARG A 88 -5.29 8.30 -8.04
N PRO A 89 -5.56 8.34 -6.72
CA PRO A 89 -6.51 7.45 -6.10
C PRO A 89 -7.91 7.72 -6.66
N ARG A 90 -8.64 6.66 -7.02
CA ARG A 90 -10.06 6.77 -7.38
C ARG A 90 -10.90 7.19 -6.17
N ARG A 91 -10.56 6.64 -5.00
CA ARG A 91 -11.18 6.94 -3.71
C ARG A 91 -10.10 6.95 -2.64
N ALA A 92 -9.85 8.11 -2.02
CA ALA A 92 -8.95 8.22 -0.89
C ALA A 92 -9.73 8.11 0.42
N VAL A 93 -9.40 7.13 1.25
CA VAL A 93 -9.99 6.95 2.58
C VAL A 93 -8.89 7.04 3.64
N VAL A 94 -9.10 7.88 4.64
CA VAL A 94 -8.19 8.04 5.79
C VAL A 94 -8.91 7.57 7.04
N VAL A 95 -8.30 6.64 7.75
CA VAL A 95 -8.84 6.08 9.00
C VAL A 95 -8.50 7.02 10.15
N HIS A 96 -9.48 7.33 11.01
CA HIS A 96 -9.28 8.15 12.20
C HIS A 96 -9.86 7.49 13.44
N PRO A 97 -9.27 7.67 14.64
CA PRO A 97 -8.09 8.49 14.90
C PRO A 97 -6.79 7.85 14.40
N SER A 98 -5.94 8.65 13.76
CA SER A 98 -4.58 8.27 13.36
C SER A 98 -3.71 9.53 13.15
N PHE A 99 -2.46 9.34 12.71
CA PHE A 99 -1.61 10.44 12.26
C PHE A 99 -2.31 11.23 11.14
N THR A 100 -2.36 12.56 11.22
CA THR A 100 -3.24 13.39 10.37
C THR A 100 -2.61 13.76 9.02
N GLU A 101 -1.30 13.62 8.88
CA GLU A 101 -0.49 13.97 7.72
C GLU A 101 -0.92 13.31 6.41
N PRO A 102 -1.37 12.03 6.37
CA PRO A 102 -1.92 11.45 5.16
C PRO A 102 -3.10 12.27 4.63
N GLU A 103 -4.00 12.76 5.50
CA GLU A 103 -5.13 13.59 5.09
C GLU A 103 -4.68 14.98 4.63
N VAL A 104 -3.71 15.59 5.33
CA VAL A 104 -3.12 16.87 4.93
C VAL A 104 -2.50 16.76 3.54
N ALA A 105 -1.72 15.70 3.29
CA ALA A 105 -1.05 15.45 2.02
C ALA A 105 -2.06 15.24 0.86
N LEU A 106 -3.09 14.41 1.08
CA LEU A 106 -4.14 14.18 0.10
C LEU A 106 -4.88 15.47 -0.26
N ARG A 107 -5.30 16.25 0.75
CA ARG A 107 -5.99 17.54 0.53
C ARG A 107 -5.10 18.55 -0.19
N ALA A 108 -3.80 18.62 0.17
CA ALA A 108 -2.84 19.49 -0.50
C ALA A 108 -2.59 19.10 -1.96
N ALA A 109 -2.75 17.82 -2.31
CA ALA A 109 -2.71 17.31 -3.67
C ALA A 109 -4.06 17.36 -4.40
N ALA A 110 -5.07 18.04 -3.82
CA ALA A 110 -6.43 18.16 -4.34
C ALA A 110 -7.19 16.82 -4.49
N HIS A 111 -6.84 15.81 -3.69
CA HIS A 111 -7.60 14.57 -3.59
C HIS A 111 -8.69 14.71 -2.52
N PRO A 112 -9.98 14.48 -2.84
CA PRO A 112 -11.02 14.39 -1.83
C PRO A 112 -10.76 13.19 -0.89
N ALA A 113 -10.45 13.48 0.37
CA ALA A 113 -10.22 12.47 1.40
C ALA A 113 -11.51 12.20 2.19
N THR A 114 -12.03 10.97 2.11
CA THR A 114 -13.12 10.50 2.97
C THR A 114 -12.54 10.00 4.28
N ARG A 115 -13.13 10.41 5.41
CA ARG A 115 -12.73 9.89 6.71
C ARG A 115 -13.52 8.64 7.06
N LEU A 116 -12.83 7.58 7.45
CA LEU A 116 -13.43 6.43 8.14
C LEU A 116 -13.18 6.62 9.64
N LEU A 117 -14.21 7.07 10.37
CA LEU A 117 -14.13 7.31 11.80
C LEU A 117 -14.36 6.01 12.57
N LEU A 118 -13.34 5.55 13.28
CA LEU A 118 -13.43 4.40 14.18
C LEU A 118 -14.18 4.82 15.45
N ARG A 119 -15.00 3.91 15.95
CA ARG A 119 -15.94 4.21 17.04
C ARG A 119 -15.35 3.88 18.41
N PRO A 120 -15.55 4.74 19.43
CA PRO A 120 -15.13 4.44 20.80
C PRO A 120 -15.75 3.16 21.36
N GLU A 121 -17.01 2.88 21.01
CA GLU A 121 -17.76 1.70 21.48
C GLU A 121 -17.16 0.39 20.96
N GLU A 122 -16.38 0.47 19.87
CA GLU A 122 -15.67 -0.67 19.25
C GLU A 122 -14.18 -0.69 19.62
N GLY A 123 -13.77 0.18 20.55
CA GLY A 123 -12.38 0.31 21.00
C GLY A 123 -11.44 0.84 19.92
N TYR A 124 -11.94 1.67 18.99
CA TYR A 124 -11.19 2.19 17.84
C TYR A 124 -10.53 1.10 16.99
N ARG A 125 -11.19 -0.07 16.85
CA ARG A 125 -10.72 -1.14 15.97
C ARG A 125 -11.21 -0.89 14.55
N LEU A 126 -10.33 -1.05 13.56
CA LEU A 126 -10.74 -1.04 12.16
C LEU A 126 -11.48 -2.33 11.81
N ASP A 127 -12.76 -2.22 11.45
CA ASP A 127 -13.48 -3.25 10.74
C ASP A 127 -13.20 -3.13 9.23
N PRO A 128 -12.54 -4.12 8.59
CA PRO A 128 -12.31 -4.10 7.14
C PRO A 128 -13.60 -3.94 6.32
N ALA A 129 -14.75 -4.43 6.83
CA ALA A 129 -16.02 -4.31 6.14
C ALA A 129 -16.54 -2.86 6.06
N ALA A 130 -16.07 -1.99 6.96
CA ALA A 130 -16.41 -0.56 6.99
C ALA A 130 -15.62 0.27 5.98
N VAL A 131 -14.55 -0.28 5.37
CA VAL A 131 -13.86 0.37 4.25
C VAL A 131 -14.79 0.34 3.03
N PRO A 132 -15.06 1.51 2.40
CA PRO A 132 -15.86 1.56 1.17
C PRO A 132 -15.31 0.59 0.12
N GLU A 133 -16.19 -0.16 -0.54
CA GLU A 133 -15.79 -1.13 -1.55
C GLU A 133 -15.01 -0.47 -2.70
N ASP A 134 -15.33 0.79 -3.02
CA ASP A 134 -14.62 1.55 -4.03
C ASP A 134 -13.24 2.07 -3.60
N ALA A 135 -12.87 1.87 -2.34
CA ALA A 135 -11.55 2.14 -1.76
C ALA A 135 -10.75 0.85 -1.43
N ASP A 136 -11.34 -0.34 -1.58
CA ASP A 136 -10.69 -1.63 -1.36
C ASP A 136 -10.70 -2.48 -2.63
N ASP A 137 -9.71 -2.23 -3.49
CA ASP A 137 -9.49 -2.94 -4.74
C ASP A 137 -9.39 -4.47 -4.55
N ARG A 138 -8.89 -4.93 -3.41
CA ARG A 138 -8.78 -6.36 -3.10
C ARG A 138 -10.16 -6.94 -2.82
N ARG A 139 -10.99 -6.25 -2.06
CA ARG A 139 -12.38 -6.67 -1.81
C ARG A 139 -13.16 -6.76 -3.12
N ALA A 140 -12.97 -5.81 -4.04
CA ALA A 140 -13.58 -5.86 -5.35
C ALA A 140 -13.13 -7.07 -6.19
N LEU A 141 -11.84 -7.42 -6.17
CA LEU A 141 -11.34 -8.64 -6.82
C LEU A 141 -11.98 -9.90 -6.22
N LEU A 142 -12.00 -10.01 -4.87
CA LEU A 142 -12.55 -11.17 -4.17
C LEU A 142 -14.05 -11.35 -4.43
N ALA A 143 -14.81 -10.25 -4.43
CA ALA A 143 -16.25 -10.26 -4.71
C ALA A 143 -16.57 -10.65 -6.17
N ALA A 144 -15.64 -10.42 -7.10
CA ALA A 144 -15.81 -10.71 -8.51
C ALA A 144 -15.35 -12.11 -8.94
N LEU A 145 -14.77 -12.92 -8.03
CA LEU A 145 -14.26 -14.25 -8.37
C LEU A 145 -15.38 -15.18 -8.86
N PRO A 146 -15.17 -15.94 -9.95
CA PRO A 146 -16.15 -16.91 -10.40
C PRO A 146 -16.20 -18.12 -9.45
N PRO A 147 -17.28 -18.92 -9.48
CA PRO A 147 -17.38 -20.13 -8.66
C PRO A 147 -16.18 -21.09 -8.83
N GLY A 148 -15.85 -21.88 -7.81
CA GLY A 148 -14.72 -22.82 -7.89
C GLY A 148 -13.33 -22.17 -7.99
N VAL A 149 -13.23 -20.84 -8.06
CA VAL A 149 -11.99 -20.09 -7.85
C VAL A 149 -11.96 -19.59 -6.41
N GLU A 150 -11.02 -20.08 -5.64
CA GLU A 150 -11.00 -19.85 -4.19
C GLU A 150 -9.75 -19.06 -3.78
N PRO A 151 -9.89 -17.98 -2.99
CA PRO A 151 -8.74 -17.36 -2.35
C PRO A 151 -8.15 -18.32 -1.31
N VAL A 152 -6.83 -18.46 -1.30
CA VAL A 152 -6.11 -19.26 -0.32
C VAL A 152 -5.87 -18.43 0.94
N GLY A 153 -6.45 -18.87 2.06
CA GLY A 153 -6.38 -18.16 3.34
C GLY A 153 -7.14 -16.84 3.33
N GLU A 154 -6.77 -15.92 4.23
CA GLU A 154 -7.31 -14.56 4.26
C GLU A 154 -6.33 -13.59 3.57
N PRO A 155 -6.64 -13.07 2.37
CA PRO A 155 -5.71 -12.24 1.62
C PRO A 155 -5.47 -10.87 2.30
N ARG A 156 -4.23 -10.60 2.71
CA ARG A 156 -3.83 -9.32 3.36
C ARG A 156 -2.80 -8.51 2.60
N SER A 157 -2.45 -8.93 1.37
CA SER A 157 -1.39 -8.32 0.56
C SER A 157 -1.95 -7.59 -0.67
N SER A 158 -1.05 -7.01 -1.49
CA SER A 158 -1.37 -6.42 -2.81
C SER A 158 -1.55 -7.46 -3.92
N PHE A 159 -1.61 -8.74 -3.56
CA PHE A 159 -2.00 -9.84 -4.44
C PHE A 159 -2.90 -10.82 -3.68
N VAL A 160 -3.64 -11.61 -4.44
CA VAL A 160 -4.44 -12.74 -3.95
C VAL A 160 -3.84 -14.01 -4.51
N LEU A 161 -3.60 -14.98 -3.64
CA LEU A 161 -3.29 -16.35 -4.07
C LEU A 161 -4.62 -17.06 -4.29
N LEU A 162 -4.86 -17.53 -5.51
CA LEU A 162 -6.08 -18.22 -5.92
C LEU A 162 -5.76 -19.68 -6.17
N ARG A 163 -6.68 -20.56 -5.78
CA ARG A 163 -6.79 -21.91 -6.30
C ARG A 163 -7.81 -21.92 -7.43
N VAL A 164 -7.45 -22.47 -8.58
CA VAL A 164 -8.30 -22.56 -9.77
C VAL A 164 -8.37 -24.01 -10.27
N PRO A 165 -9.50 -24.43 -10.86
CA PRO A 165 -9.56 -25.68 -11.60
C PRO A 165 -8.63 -25.64 -12.82
N ASP A 166 -8.02 -26.76 -13.18
CA ASP A 166 -7.15 -26.91 -14.35
C ASP A 166 -6.03 -25.84 -14.45
N GLY A 167 -5.37 -25.51 -13.34
CA GLY A 167 -4.41 -24.40 -13.31
C GLY A 167 -3.17 -24.61 -14.18
N GLY A 168 -2.97 -25.80 -14.74
CA GLY A 168 -1.99 -26.02 -15.81
C GLY A 168 -2.35 -25.30 -17.12
N ARG A 169 -3.64 -25.26 -17.49
CA ARG A 169 -4.14 -24.65 -18.75
C ARG A 169 -4.48 -23.17 -18.60
N VAL A 170 -5.00 -22.79 -17.43
CA VAL A 170 -5.54 -21.44 -17.18
C VAL A 170 -4.55 -20.30 -17.49
N PRO A 171 -3.27 -20.34 -17.07
CA PRO A 171 -2.32 -19.26 -17.35
C PRO A 171 -2.05 -19.02 -18.84
N GLU A 172 -2.03 -20.08 -19.65
CA GLU A 172 -1.84 -19.98 -21.09
C GLU A 172 -3.08 -19.40 -21.76
N ALA A 173 -4.26 -19.93 -21.42
CA ALA A 173 -5.54 -19.43 -21.93
C ALA A 173 -5.85 -17.97 -21.51
N LEU A 174 -5.36 -17.54 -20.34
CA LEU A 174 -5.41 -16.13 -19.91
C LEU A 174 -4.46 -15.27 -20.75
N ARG A 175 -3.24 -15.76 -21.00
CA ARG A 175 -2.25 -15.04 -21.82
C ARG A 175 -2.76 -14.82 -23.25
N ASP A 176 -3.40 -15.81 -23.85
CA ASP A 176 -4.02 -15.69 -25.19
C ASP A 176 -5.14 -14.63 -25.22
N ARG A 177 -5.74 -14.33 -24.06
CA ARG A 177 -6.73 -13.27 -23.87
C ARG A 177 -6.14 -11.95 -23.35
N GLY A 178 -4.81 -11.80 -23.38
CA GLY A 178 -4.11 -10.58 -22.97
C GLY A 178 -3.87 -10.44 -21.46
N TRP A 179 -4.14 -11.47 -20.66
CA TRP A 179 -3.98 -11.44 -19.20
C TRP A 179 -2.74 -12.19 -18.73
N ALA A 180 -1.84 -11.50 -18.04
CA ALA A 180 -0.69 -12.11 -17.39
C ALA A 180 -0.97 -12.37 -15.90
N VAL A 181 -0.78 -13.61 -15.47
CA VAL A 181 -0.82 -14.02 -14.05
C VAL A 181 0.48 -14.71 -13.66
N ARG A 182 0.84 -14.67 -12.37
CA ARG A 182 2.02 -15.39 -11.87
C ARG A 182 1.61 -16.80 -11.49
N ARG A 183 2.14 -17.80 -12.20
CA ARG A 183 2.04 -19.20 -11.74
C ARG A 183 2.70 -19.34 -10.38
N ALA A 184 2.07 -20.05 -9.46
CA ALA A 184 2.55 -20.21 -8.10
C ALA A 184 3.18 -21.59 -7.82
N ASP A 185 3.14 -22.52 -8.77
CA ASP A 185 3.80 -23.84 -8.69
C ASP A 185 5.33 -23.77 -8.54
N THR A 186 5.93 -22.62 -8.83
CA THR A 186 7.36 -22.35 -8.57
C THR A 186 7.68 -22.05 -7.11
N PHE A 187 6.68 -21.84 -6.25
CA PHE A 187 6.87 -21.64 -4.81
C PHE A 187 6.71 -22.98 -4.07
N PRO A 188 7.65 -23.37 -3.20
CA PRO A 188 7.54 -24.62 -2.44
C PRO A 188 6.22 -24.74 -1.69
N GLY A 189 5.55 -25.89 -1.83
CA GLY A 189 4.28 -26.19 -1.17
C GLY A 189 3.02 -25.82 -1.96
N LEU A 190 3.14 -25.23 -3.15
CA LEU A 190 2.01 -24.91 -4.04
C LEU A 190 1.99 -25.79 -5.29
N SER A 191 0.80 -26.03 -5.83
CA SER A 191 0.57 -26.83 -7.04
C SER A 191 0.32 -25.94 -8.28
N ARG A 192 0.21 -26.58 -9.45
CA ARG A 192 -0.19 -25.92 -10.72
C ARG A 192 -1.56 -25.25 -10.65
N ASP A 193 -2.40 -25.65 -9.71
CA ASP A 193 -3.73 -25.06 -9.48
C ASP A 193 -3.65 -23.72 -8.74
N HIS A 194 -2.45 -23.26 -8.35
CA HIS A 194 -2.27 -22.02 -7.64
C HIS A 194 -1.78 -20.90 -8.56
N LEU A 195 -2.52 -19.79 -8.56
CA LEU A 195 -2.20 -18.57 -9.29
C LEU A 195 -2.05 -17.41 -8.32
N ARG A 196 -0.99 -16.63 -8.47
CA ARG A 196 -0.84 -15.33 -7.80
C ARG A 196 -1.34 -14.23 -8.75
N VAL A 197 -2.39 -13.54 -8.32
CA VAL A 197 -3.03 -12.45 -9.07
C VAL A 197 -2.79 -11.13 -8.32
N ALA A 198 -2.16 -10.17 -8.98
CA ALA A 198 -1.99 -8.83 -8.41
C ALA A 198 -3.36 -8.14 -8.30
N VAL A 199 -3.61 -7.47 -7.18
CA VAL A 199 -4.80 -6.64 -6.99
C VAL A 199 -4.69 -5.43 -7.91
N ARG A 200 -5.74 -5.17 -8.67
CA ARG A 200 -5.90 -4.03 -9.58
C ARG A 200 -7.20 -3.29 -9.25
N ASP A 201 -7.40 -2.15 -9.88
CA ASP A 201 -8.65 -1.41 -9.75
C ASP A 201 -9.87 -2.31 -10.07
N PRO A 202 -11.09 -1.96 -9.59
CA PRO A 202 -12.23 -2.86 -9.72
C PRO A 202 -12.70 -3.13 -11.14
N GLU A 203 -12.43 -2.23 -12.08
CA GLU A 203 -12.78 -2.44 -13.49
C GLU A 203 -11.87 -3.50 -14.09
N THR A 204 -10.55 -3.34 -13.94
CA THR A 204 -9.57 -4.35 -14.35
C THR A 204 -9.83 -5.69 -13.67
N SER A 205 -10.13 -5.69 -12.36
CA SER A 205 -10.42 -6.92 -11.60
C SER A 205 -11.66 -7.63 -12.12
N ARG A 206 -12.78 -6.92 -12.39
CA ARG A 206 -13.99 -7.53 -12.97
C ARG A 206 -13.76 -8.06 -14.39
N ALA A 207 -13.01 -7.33 -15.22
CA ALA A 207 -12.67 -7.78 -16.58
C ALA A 207 -11.82 -9.06 -16.54
N PHE A 208 -10.84 -9.11 -15.64
CA PHE A 208 -10.02 -10.30 -15.40
C PHE A 208 -10.87 -11.50 -14.95
N THR A 209 -11.74 -11.33 -13.95
CA THR A 209 -12.54 -12.46 -13.44
C THR A 209 -13.58 -12.95 -14.44
N ALA A 210 -14.12 -12.07 -15.29
CA ALA A 210 -14.96 -12.45 -16.41
C ALA A 210 -14.19 -13.29 -17.45
N ALA A 211 -12.96 -12.89 -17.80
CA ALA A 211 -12.10 -13.68 -18.68
C ALA A 211 -11.76 -15.05 -18.08
N LEU A 212 -11.47 -15.10 -16.78
CA LEU A 212 -11.25 -16.36 -16.05
C LEU A 212 -12.49 -17.26 -16.07
N ALA A 213 -13.68 -16.71 -15.84
CA ALA A 213 -14.93 -17.46 -15.92
C ALA A 213 -15.15 -18.06 -17.33
N GLY A 214 -14.90 -17.29 -18.39
CA GLY A 214 -15.00 -17.76 -19.77
C GLY A 214 -14.04 -18.91 -20.09
N ILE A 215 -12.86 -18.94 -19.47
CA ILE A 215 -11.89 -20.04 -19.60
C ILE A 215 -12.36 -21.30 -18.87
N LEU A 216 -12.96 -21.14 -17.69
CA LEU A 216 -13.35 -22.24 -16.81
C LEU A 216 -14.65 -22.91 -17.24
N TYR A 217 -15.61 -22.16 -17.80
CA TYR A 217 -16.95 -22.68 -18.09
C TYR A 217 -17.32 -22.71 -19.57
N GLY A 218 -16.61 -21.97 -20.43
CA GLY A 218 -16.75 -22.06 -21.87
C GLY A 218 -17.99 -21.40 -22.49
N GLY A 219 -17.73 -20.66 -23.56
CA GLY A 219 -18.56 -20.43 -24.74
C GLY A 219 -17.62 -20.09 -25.91
N PRO A 220 -17.91 -20.47 -27.18
CA PRO A 220 -16.92 -20.54 -28.27
C PRO A 220 -16.30 -19.18 -28.61
N ALA A 221 -15.09 -19.22 -29.17
CA ALA A 221 -14.43 -18.07 -29.77
C ALA A 221 -15.36 -17.46 -30.84
N ALA A 222 -15.59 -16.15 -30.79
CA ALA A 222 -16.33 -15.46 -31.83
C ALA A 222 -15.63 -15.70 -33.17
N GLU A 223 -16.33 -16.33 -34.11
CA GLU A 223 -15.90 -16.44 -35.50
C GLU A 223 -15.72 -15.02 -36.07
N GLU A 224 -14.51 -14.77 -36.60
CA GLU A 224 -14.23 -13.64 -37.46
C GLU A 224 -15.21 -13.69 -38.65
N THR A 225 -16.14 -12.75 -38.70
CA THR A 225 -16.97 -12.55 -39.89
C THR A 225 -16.10 -11.88 -40.95
N HIS A 226 -15.86 -12.61 -42.02
CA HIS A 226 -15.22 -12.15 -43.26
C HIS A 226 -16.08 -11.08 -43.96
#